data_AF-A0A2E5G8A2-F1
#
_entry.id   AF-A0A2E5G8A2-F1
#
_cell.length_a   1.000
_cell.length_b   1.000
_cell.length_c   1.000
_cell.angle_alpha   90.00
_cell.angle_beta   90.00
_cell.angle_gamma   90.00
#
_symmetry.space_group_name_H-M   'P 1'
#
loop_
_entity.id
_entity.type
_entity.pdbx_description
1 polymer ?
#
loop_
_entity_poly.entity_id
_entity_poly.type
_entity_poly.pdbx_seq_one_letter_code
_entity_poly.pdbx_strand_id
1 'polypeptide(L)'
;MTIRIKARSGESAEQLMRRFKKMCEKEGLTKDVKRRLYYEKPSEKRQRALRKSVKRVAALDALSGKFGPARQAEAARQSKTRRR
;
A
#
# COMPACT_ATOMS: atom_id res chain seq x y z
N MET A 1 0.96 17.78 -5.92
CA MET A 1 1.38 17.16 -7.21
C MET A 1 0.38 17.55 -8.28
N THR A 2 0.86 18.07 -9.39
CA THR A 2 0.02 18.47 -10.54
C THR A 2 0.07 17.38 -11.60
N ILE A 3 -1.07 16.74 -11.89
CA ILE A 3 -1.15 15.75 -12.98
C ILE A 3 -1.11 16.51 -14.30
N ARG A 4 -0.03 16.34 -15.06
CA ARG A 4 0.14 16.96 -16.39
C ARG A 4 0.28 15.87 -17.44
N ILE A 5 -0.56 15.93 -18.46
CA ILE A 5 -0.54 15.01 -19.59
C ILE A 5 -0.55 15.84 -20.87
N LYS A 6 0.40 15.54 -21.74
CA LYS A 6 0.48 16.05 -23.11
C LYS A 6 0.10 14.93 -24.07
N ALA A 7 -0.64 15.30 -25.11
CA ALA A 7 -0.91 14.42 -26.25
C ALA A 7 0.41 14.10 -26.97
N ARG A 8 0.56 12.85 -27.42
CA ARG A 8 1.69 12.44 -28.26
C ARG A 8 1.21 12.34 -29.71
N SER A 9 2.13 12.54 -30.66
CA SER A 9 1.85 12.33 -32.08
C SER A 9 1.47 10.86 -32.32
N GLY A 10 0.34 10.63 -32.99
CA GLY A 10 -0.18 9.29 -33.28
C GLY A 10 -1.03 8.64 -32.18
N GLU A 11 -1.28 9.31 -31.04
CA GLU A 11 -2.22 8.79 -30.03
C GLU A 11 -3.68 9.12 -30.35
N SER A 12 -4.57 8.15 -30.20
CA SER A 12 -6.02 8.41 -30.20
C SER A 12 -6.47 9.03 -28.89
N ALA A 13 -7.61 9.75 -28.92
CA ALA A 13 -8.19 10.37 -27.73
C ALA A 13 -8.43 9.36 -26.59
N GLU A 14 -8.81 8.12 -26.91
CA GLU A 14 -9.00 7.05 -25.92
C GLU A 14 -7.70 6.64 -25.22
N GLN A 15 -6.58 6.58 -25.95
CA GLN A 15 -5.28 6.22 -25.37
C GLN A 15 -4.81 7.30 -24.38
N LEU A 16 -5.06 8.58 -24.71
CA LEU A 16 -4.81 9.70 -23.82
C LEU A 16 -5.62 9.58 -22.52
N MET A 17 -6.91 9.26 -22.63
CA MET A 17 -7.80 9.07 -21.48
C MET A 17 -7.37 7.90 -20.59
N ARG A 18 -6.93 6.79 -21.19
CA ARG A 18 -6.39 5.64 -20.44
C ARG A 18 -5.12 6.02 -19.66
N ARG A 19 -4.22 6.79 -20.27
CA ARG A 19 -3.03 7.32 -19.59
C ARG A 19 -3.39 8.27 -18.45
N PHE A 20 -4.37 9.14 -18.65
CA PHE A 20 -4.88 10.03 -17.61
C PHE A 20 -5.43 9.26 -16.42
N LYS A 21 -6.28 8.27 -16.66
CA LYS A 21 -6.83 7.43 -15.59
C LYS A 21 -5.72 6.71 -14.80
N LYS A 22 -4.74 6.12 -15.49
CA LYS A 22 -3.58 5.48 -14.85
C LYS A 22 -2.76 6.45 -13.98
N MET A 23 -2.54 7.68 -14.45
CA MET A 23 -1.82 8.70 -13.67
C MET A 23 -2.61 9.12 -12.43
N CYS A 24 -3.93 9.32 -12.54
CA CYS A 24 -4.80 9.61 -11.40
C CYS A 24 -4.82 8.47 -10.35
N GLU A 25 -4.80 7.22 -10.81
CA GLU A 25 -4.72 6.05 -9.93
C GLU A 25 -3.35 5.93 -9.24
N LYS A 26 -2.27 6.21 -9.96
CA LYS A 26 -0.89 6.20 -9.43
C LYS A 26 -0.68 7.27 -8.37
N GLU A 27 -1.12 8.49 -8.64
CA GLU A 27 -1.07 9.59 -7.67
C GLU A 27 -2.06 9.38 -6.51
N GLY A 28 -2.99 8.43 -6.63
CA GLY A 28 -3.97 8.13 -5.60
C GLY A 28 -4.99 9.24 -5.39
N LEU A 29 -5.18 10.12 -6.39
CA LEU A 29 -6.04 11.30 -6.31
C LEU A 29 -7.45 10.96 -5.83
N THR A 30 -8.06 9.91 -6.38
CA THR A 30 -9.39 9.44 -5.99
C THR A 30 -9.46 9.00 -4.53
N LYS A 31 -8.39 8.40 -4.00
CA LYS A 31 -8.31 7.98 -2.59
C LYS A 31 -8.16 9.19 -1.67
N ASP A 32 -7.43 10.21 -2.11
CA ASP A 32 -7.25 11.44 -1.35
C ASP A 32 -8.49 12.32 -1.33
N VAL A 33 -9.21 12.42 -2.44
CA VAL A 33 -10.53 13.07 -2.47
C VAL A 33 -11.45 12.39 -1.46
N LYS A 34 -11.63 11.07 -1.55
CA LYS A 34 -12.47 10.30 -0.62
C LYS A 34 -12.06 10.47 0.85
N ARG A 35 -10.76 10.60 1.13
CA ARG A 35 -10.23 10.82 2.48
C ARG A 35 -10.52 12.21 3.03
N ARG A 36 -10.65 13.23 2.16
CA ARG A 36 -10.84 14.63 2.54
C ARG A 36 -12.31 15.08 2.49
N LEU A 37 -13.22 14.25 2.00
CA LEU A 37 -14.65 14.56 1.93
C LEU A 37 -15.29 14.87 3.29
N TYR A 38 -14.74 14.30 4.37
CA TYR A 38 -15.24 14.50 5.73
C TYR A 38 -14.07 14.82 6.67
N TYR A 39 -14.39 15.53 7.76
CA TYR A 39 -13.43 15.72 8.83
C TYR A 39 -13.12 14.38 9.48
N GLU A 40 -11.85 14.03 9.51
CA GLU A 40 -11.35 12.87 10.23
C GLU A 40 -10.62 13.36 11.48
N LYS A 41 -10.97 12.79 12.64
CA LYS A 41 -10.30 13.14 13.89
C LYS A 41 -8.80 12.80 13.79
N PRO A 42 -7.89 13.62 14.36
CA PRO A 42 -6.45 13.36 14.30
C PRO A 42 -6.04 11.97 14.82
N SER A 43 -6.76 11.43 15.82
CA SER A 43 -6.54 10.07 16.34
C SER A 43 -6.82 9.00 15.29
N GLU A 44 -7.95 9.10 14.57
CA GLU A 44 -8.32 8.16 13.50
C GLU A 44 -7.33 8.23 12.35
N LYS A 45 -6.85 9.44 12.02
CA LYS A 45 -5.81 9.64 11.01
C LYS A 45 -4.52 8.90 11.37
N ARG A 46 -4.09 8.96 12.63
CA ARG A 46 -2.92 8.20 13.13
C ARG A 46 -3.17 6.70 13.09
N GLN A 47 -4.32 6.23 13.58
CA GLN A 47 -4.67 4.81 13.53
C GLN A 47 -4.70 4.26 12.10
N ARG A 48 -5.26 5.02 11.15
CA ARG A 48 -5.29 4.63 9.75
C ARG A 48 -3.88 4.55 9.16
N ALA A 49 -3.00 5.48 9.53
CA ALA A 49 -1.60 5.46 9.09
C ALA A 49 -0.88 4.20 9.60
N LEU A 50 -1.07 3.83 10.87
CA LEU A 50 -0.54 2.59 11.45
C LEU A 50 -1.09 1.34 10.76
N ARG A 51 -2.40 1.24 10.53
CA ARG A 51 -2.99 0.10 9.79
C ARG A 51 -2.43 -0.01 8.37
N LYS A 52 -2.21 1.12 7.69
CA LYS A 52 -1.61 1.15 6.36
C LYS A 52 -0.13 0.71 6.36
N SER A 53 0.65 1.11 7.37
CA SER A 53 2.05 0.68 7.48
C SER A 53 2.15 -0.82 7.75
N VAL A 54 1.39 -1.33 8.72
CA VAL A 54 1.33 -2.77 9.05
C VAL A 54 0.93 -3.58 7.83
N LYS A 55 -0.12 -3.17 7.10
CA LYS A 55 -0.53 -3.86 5.87
C LYS A 55 0.55 -3.86 4.79
N ARG A 56 1.29 -2.75 4.65
CA ARG A 56 2.38 -2.65 3.68
C ARG A 56 3.53 -3.59 4.04
N VAL A 57 3.94 -3.58 5.30
CA VAL A 57 5.00 -4.47 5.82
C VAL A 57 4.59 -5.92 5.63
N ALA A 58 3.38 -6.31 6.05
CA ALA A 58 2.87 -7.67 5.86
C ALA A 58 2.80 -8.10 4.39
N ALA A 59 2.43 -7.20 3.48
CA ALA A 59 2.43 -7.49 2.03
C ALA A 59 3.85 -7.70 1.49
N LEU A 60 4.82 -6.87 1.90
CA LEU A 60 6.23 -7.03 1.54
C LEU A 60 6.81 -8.32 2.12
N ASP A 61 6.48 -8.65 3.36
CA ASP A 61 6.93 -9.87 4.03
C ASP A 61 6.40 -11.11 3.30
N ALA A 62 5.12 -11.11 2.89
CA ALA A 62 4.50 -12.18 2.11
C ALA A 62 5.17 -12.37 0.74
N LEU A 63 5.57 -11.27 0.08
CA LEU A 63 6.35 -11.30 -1.17
C LEU A 63 7.79 -11.80 -0.95
N SER A 64 8.38 -11.51 0.21
CA SER A 64 9.77 -11.84 0.50
C SER A 64 10.02 -13.30 0.85
N GLY A 65 8.99 -14.07 1.21
CA GLY A 65 9.09 -15.51 1.52
C GLY A 65 10.03 -15.88 2.68
N LYS A 66 10.69 -14.91 3.32
CA LYS A 66 11.78 -15.17 4.28
C LYS A 66 11.33 -15.33 5.73
N PHE A 67 10.10 -14.97 6.06
CA PHE A 67 9.54 -15.11 7.41
C PHE A 67 8.03 -15.41 7.37
N GLY A 68 7.67 -16.60 6.90
CA GLY A 68 6.35 -17.15 7.21
C GLY A 68 6.22 -17.44 8.72
N PRO A 69 5.01 -17.37 9.31
CA PRO A 69 4.78 -17.60 10.75
C PRO A 69 5.23 -19.00 11.22
N ALA A 70 5.49 -19.92 10.29
CA ALA A 70 5.96 -21.28 10.56
C ALA A 70 7.35 -21.35 11.25
N ARG A 71 8.28 -20.43 10.97
CA ARG A 71 9.64 -20.49 11.56
C ARG A 71 9.75 -19.92 12.97
N GLN A 72 8.86 -18.99 13.35
CA GLN A 72 8.87 -18.43 14.72
C GLN A 72 8.38 -19.47 15.75
N ALA A 73 7.44 -20.34 15.35
CA ALA A 73 6.94 -21.43 16.19
C ALA A 73 7.99 -22.53 16.45
N GLU A 74 8.91 -22.76 15.50
CA GLU A 74 9.96 -23.78 15.63
C GLU A 74 11.12 -23.31 16.50
N ALA A 75 11.55 -22.05 16.37
CA ALA A 75 12.58 -21.43 17.21
C ALA A 75 12.14 -21.34 18.69
N ALA A 76 10.85 -21.11 18.96
CA ALA A 76 10.28 -21.10 20.31
C ALA A 76 10.12 -22.51 20.92
N ARG A 77 10.05 -23.58 20.10
CA ARG A 77 10.01 -24.97 20.57
C ARG A 77 11.39 -25.49 20.97
N GLN A 78 12.43 -25.13 20.22
CA GLN A 78 13.82 -25.55 20.50
C GLN A 78 14.42 -24.92 21.77
N SER A 79 13.98 -23.72 22.15
CA SER A 79 14.43 -23.06 23.38
C SER A 79 13.83 -23.68 24.66
N LYS A 80 12.71 -24.41 24.55
CA LYS A 80 12.08 -25.11 25.68
C LYS A 80 12.63 -26.52 25.92
N THR A 81 13.20 -27.18 24.91
CA THR A 81 13.84 -28.50 25.04
C THR A 81 15.29 -28.45 25.50
N ARG A 82 15.95 -27.28 25.45
CA ARG A 82 17.35 -27.08 25.88
C ARG A 82 17.50 -26.64 27.35
N ARG A 83 16.41 -26.59 28.11
CA ARG A 83 16.36 -26.38 29.57
C ARG A 83 15.87 -27.63 30.31
N ARG A 84 16.35 -28.80 29.90
CA ARG A 84 16.31 -30.04 30.69
C ARG A 84 17.73 -30.49 30.96
#